data_AF-A0A8C3NG31-F1
#
_entry.id   AF-A0A8C3NG31-F1
#
_cell.length_a   1.000
_cell.length_b   1.000
_cell.length_c   1.000
_cell.angle_alpha   90.00
_cell.angle_beta   90.00
_cell.angle_gamma   90.00
#
_symmetry.space_group_name_H-M   'P 1'
#
loop_
_entity.id
_entity.type
_entity.pdbx_description
1 polymer ?
#
loop_
_entity_poly.entity_id
_entity_poly.type
_entity_poly.pdbx_seq_one_letter_code
_entity_poly.pdbx_strand_id
1 'polypeptide(L)'
;MWVSLFGALLCCGVMFVINWWAALITYAIELFLYIYVTYKKPEVNWGSSTQALYFVNALDSALALTTVEDHVKNFRPQCLALTGAPMVRPALLDITHAFTKNNGLCICCEVYTGPRKLCVKEMNSGMEKKQAWLTKNKRKAFYAAVAADSFRDGVKSLLQASGLGRMKPNTLVIGFKKDWRSAPATQIENYVGIIHDAFDFELGSLDTTYCLTYQTSFHIFFFLITESTINTIQSMHVGEFNQRLLEASTQFKKKQGKGTIDIWWLFDDGGLTILIPYILTIRKKWKNCKLRIFTGGKVNRIEEEKLVMASLLSKFRIKFADINIISLPNPLFKMIEPYRLHESCKDMTTAEKLKRETPWKITDAELEAFKEKSYRQVRLNELLQEHSRAANLIVLSLPVARKGAVSDYLYMAWLEILSKNLPPVLMVRGNHKNVLTFYS
;
A
#
# COMPACT_ATOMS: atom_id res chain seq x y z
N MET A 1 35.52 27.62 -10.86
CA MET A 1 34.56 28.52 -10.17
C MET A 1 35.23 29.76 -9.57
N TRP A 2 36.38 29.64 -8.89
CA TRP A 2 37.02 30.79 -8.23
C TRP A 2 37.49 31.92 -9.17
N VAL A 3 38.05 31.58 -10.35
CA VAL A 3 38.48 32.58 -11.34
C VAL A 3 37.30 33.40 -11.89
N SER A 4 36.16 32.74 -12.16
CA SER A 4 34.93 33.40 -12.63
C SER A 4 34.32 34.31 -11.56
N LEU A 5 34.34 33.87 -10.29
CA LEU A 5 33.86 34.68 -9.17
C LEU A 5 34.73 35.93 -8.99
N PHE A 6 36.06 35.76 -9.04
CA PHE A 6 37.00 36.87 -8.96
C PHE A 6 36.81 37.86 -10.11
N GLY A 7 36.66 37.36 -11.35
CA GLY A 7 36.38 38.20 -12.52
C GLY A 7 35.07 38.96 -12.42
N ALA A 8 34.01 38.33 -11.90
CA ALA A 8 32.73 39.00 -11.66
C ALA A 8 32.86 40.12 -10.62
N LEU A 9 33.51 39.85 -9.47
CA LEU A 9 33.73 40.86 -8.43
C LEU A 9 34.57 42.04 -8.92
N LEU A 10 35.61 41.77 -9.72
CA LEU A 10 36.44 42.80 -10.33
C LEU A 10 35.64 43.64 -11.33
N CYS A 11 34.81 43.01 -12.16
CA CYS A 11 33.90 43.70 -13.08
C CYS A 11 32.91 44.61 -12.34
N CYS A 12 32.28 44.11 -11.28
CA CYS A 12 31.41 44.90 -10.41
C CYS A 12 32.16 46.10 -9.82
N GLY A 13 33.38 45.89 -9.30
CA GLY A 13 34.20 46.95 -8.71
C GLY A 13 34.53 48.06 -9.72
N VAL A 14 34.97 47.70 -10.92
CA VAL A 14 35.29 48.67 -11.99
C VAL A 14 34.04 49.45 -12.41
N MET A 15 32.87 48.79 -12.50
CA MET A 15 31.60 49.45 -12.84
C MET A 15 31.24 50.58 -11.86
N PHE A 16 31.42 50.36 -10.55
CA PHE A 16 31.21 51.38 -9.52
C PHE A 16 32.26 52.51 -9.56
N VAL A 17 33.51 52.20 -9.92
CA VAL A 17 34.58 53.19 -10.08
C VAL A 17 34.32 54.12 -11.28
N ILE A 18 33.76 53.60 -12.37
CA ILE A 18 33.44 54.41 -13.56
C ILE A 18 32.23 55.31 -13.31
N ASN A 19 31.10 54.76 -12.85
CA ASN A 19 29.89 55.53 -12.58
C ASN A 19 28.96 54.81 -11.58
N TRP A 20 29.00 55.26 -10.33
CA TRP A 20 28.28 54.62 -9.23
C TRP A 20 26.75 54.69 -9.34
N TRP A 21 26.18 55.80 -9.84
CA TRP A 21 24.72 55.95 -9.90
C TRP A 21 24.12 55.16 -11.07
N ALA A 22 24.79 55.12 -12.21
CA ALA A 22 24.40 54.27 -13.34
C ALA A 22 24.51 52.78 -12.97
N ALA A 23 25.57 52.37 -12.26
CA ALA A 23 25.74 51.00 -11.78
C ALA A 23 24.59 50.53 -10.89
N LEU A 24 24.16 51.37 -9.93
CA LEU A 24 23.00 51.07 -9.08
C LEU A 24 21.71 50.87 -9.88
N ILE A 25 21.46 51.70 -10.91
CA ILE A 25 20.29 51.57 -11.78
C ILE A 25 20.35 50.24 -12.55
N THR A 26 21.50 49.88 -13.10
CA THR A 26 21.66 48.61 -13.84
C THR A 26 21.40 47.41 -12.94
N TYR A 27 21.95 47.37 -11.72
CA TYR A 27 21.67 46.29 -10.78
C TYR A 27 20.22 46.25 -10.33
N ALA A 28 19.57 47.41 -10.17
CA ALA A 28 18.14 47.45 -9.86
C ALA A 28 17.30 46.85 -10.99
N ILE A 29 17.62 47.17 -12.25
CA ILE A 29 16.97 46.59 -13.44
C ILE A 29 17.24 45.08 -13.52
N GLU A 30 18.49 44.65 -13.34
CA GLU A 30 18.87 43.24 -13.36
C GLU A 30 18.13 42.45 -12.28
N LEU A 31 18.11 42.96 -11.04
CA LEU A 31 17.40 42.34 -9.92
C LEU A 31 15.88 42.29 -10.18
N PHE A 32 15.30 43.37 -10.71
CA PHE A 32 13.90 43.39 -11.09
C PHE A 32 13.58 42.36 -12.16
N LEU A 33 14.40 42.26 -13.23
CA LEU A 33 14.24 41.25 -14.27
C LEU A 33 14.41 39.83 -13.72
N TYR A 34 15.39 39.62 -12.84
CA TYR A 34 15.62 38.33 -12.19
C TYR A 34 14.41 37.91 -11.33
N ILE A 35 13.89 38.82 -10.50
CA ILE A 35 12.68 38.57 -9.69
C ILE A 35 11.47 38.36 -10.60
N TYR A 36 11.30 39.17 -11.64
CA TYR A 36 10.19 39.06 -12.59
C TYR A 36 10.20 37.68 -13.26
N VAL A 37 11.32 37.25 -13.82
CA VAL A 37 11.45 35.93 -14.47
C VAL A 37 11.21 34.80 -13.46
N THR A 38 11.78 34.90 -12.26
CA THR A 38 11.68 33.85 -11.22
C THR A 38 10.26 33.71 -10.66
N TYR A 39 9.53 34.82 -10.52
CA TYR A 39 8.19 34.85 -9.93
C TYR A 39 7.09 34.58 -10.97
N LYS A 40 7.14 35.26 -12.13
CA LYS A 40 6.10 35.15 -13.16
C LYS A 40 6.21 33.88 -13.99
N LYS A 41 7.39 33.26 -14.09
CA LYS A 41 7.66 32.02 -14.85
C LYS A 41 6.86 31.96 -16.17
N PRO A 42 7.01 32.95 -17.07
CA PRO A 42 6.24 32.99 -18.30
C PRO A 42 6.46 31.70 -19.10
N GLU A 43 5.39 31.14 -19.66
CA GLU A 43 5.49 29.96 -20.52
C GLU A 43 6.12 30.37 -21.85
N VAL A 44 7.44 30.17 -21.98
CA VAL A 44 8.19 30.37 -23.22
C VAL A 44 8.47 29.03 -23.91
N ASN A 45 8.26 29.01 -25.21
CA ASN A 45 8.24 27.85 -26.11
C ASN A 45 9.62 27.34 -26.57
N TRP A 46 10.72 27.97 -26.16
CA TRP A 46 12.10 27.63 -26.59
C TRP A 46 12.80 26.60 -25.69
N GLY A 47 12.04 25.90 -24.84
CA GLY A 47 12.58 25.01 -23.81
C GLY A 47 13.20 25.81 -22.66
N SER A 48 12.90 25.45 -21.41
CA SER A 48 13.54 26.13 -20.28
C SER A 48 14.86 25.45 -19.92
N SER A 49 15.97 26.20 -19.91
CA SER A 49 17.27 25.68 -19.43
C SER A 49 17.18 25.12 -18.01
N THR A 50 16.22 25.60 -17.21
CA THR A 50 15.90 25.08 -15.88
C THR A 50 15.28 23.68 -15.89
N GLN A 51 14.45 23.31 -16.87
CA GLN A 51 13.91 21.94 -17.00
C GLN A 51 15.01 20.93 -17.31
N ALA A 52 15.94 21.29 -18.18
CA ALA A 52 17.10 20.46 -18.49
C ALA A 52 17.93 20.19 -17.22
N LEU A 53 18.15 21.22 -16.38
CA LEU A 53 18.86 21.06 -15.12
C LEU A 53 18.15 20.12 -14.13
N TYR A 54 16.82 20.21 -14.00
CA TYR A 54 16.06 19.29 -13.13
C TYR A 54 16.21 17.83 -13.56
N PHE A 55 16.19 17.57 -14.87
CA PHE A 55 16.36 16.23 -15.41
C PHE A 55 17.75 15.66 -15.10
N VAL A 56 18.80 16.43 -15.37
CA VAL A 56 20.20 16.03 -15.09
C VAL A 56 20.39 15.76 -13.59
N ASN A 57 19.95 16.68 -12.72
CA ASN A 57 20.04 16.50 -11.28
C ASN A 57 19.28 15.27 -10.78
N ALA A 58 18.09 14.98 -11.36
CA ALA A 58 17.31 13.81 -11.00
C ALA A 58 18.00 12.51 -11.45
N LEU A 59 18.59 12.49 -12.65
CA LEU A 59 19.33 11.36 -13.18
C LEU A 59 20.58 11.07 -12.33
N ASP A 60 21.39 12.10 -12.06
CA ASP A 60 22.61 11.97 -11.25
C ASP A 60 22.27 11.49 -9.83
N SER A 61 21.20 12.02 -9.24
CA SER A 61 20.73 11.57 -7.92
C SER A 61 20.24 10.11 -7.93
N ALA A 62 19.55 9.70 -8.99
CA ALA A 62 19.06 8.33 -9.14
C ALA A 62 20.21 7.32 -9.34
N LEU A 63 21.24 7.71 -10.10
CA LEU A 63 22.46 6.93 -10.29
C LEU A 63 23.31 6.90 -9.02
N ALA A 64 23.47 8.01 -8.31
CA ALA A 64 24.18 8.04 -7.03
C ALA A 64 23.52 7.12 -5.98
N LEU A 65 22.20 6.90 -6.06
CA LEU A 65 21.51 5.97 -5.17
C LEU A 65 21.87 4.49 -5.45
N THR A 66 22.30 4.13 -6.66
CA THR A 66 22.62 2.72 -6.98
C THR A 66 23.89 2.24 -6.29
N THR A 67 24.83 3.15 -6.01
CA THR A 67 26.10 2.83 -5.34
C THR A 67 25.95 2.68 -3.83
N VAL A 68 24.83 3.11 -3.25
CA VAL A 68 24.57 2.96 -1.81
C VAL A 68 24.24 1.50 -1.50
N GLU A 69 24.92 0.94 -0.49
CA GLU A 69 24.68 -0.42 -0.03
C GLU A 69 23.31 -0.57 0.66
N ASP A 70 22.71 -1.75 0.49
CA ASP A 70 21.47 -2.09 1.18
C ASP A 70 21.75 -2.32 2.66
N HIS A 71 21.28 -1.37 3.48
CA HIS A 71 21.29 -1.52 4.92
C HIS A 71 19.86 -1.50 5.46
N VAL A 72 19.59 -2.32 6.47
CA VAL A 72 18.28 -2.43 7.12
C VAL A 72 17.80 -1.10 7.75
N LYS A 73 18.72 -0.15 8.01
CA LYS A 73 18.42 1.25 8.43
C LYS A 73 17.97 2.17 7.27
N ASN A 74 18.24 1.79 6.03
CA ASN A 74 17.87 2.56 4.85
C ASN A 74 16.52 2.13 4.26
N PHE A 75 15.86 1.12 4.85
CA PHE A 75 14.56 0.66 4.39
C PHE A 75 13.54 1.82 4.37
N ARG A 76 12.83 1.96 3.26
CA ARG A 76 11.70 2.88 3.09
C ARG A 76 10.57 2.12 2.41
N PRO A 77 9.32 2.26 2.85
CA PRO A 77 8.20 1.73 2.10
C PRO A 77 8.09 2.51 0.78
N GLN A 78 8.35 1.82 -0.33
CA GLN A 78 8.24 2.30 -1.70
C GLN A 78 7.06 1.58 -2.34
N CYS A 79 5.95 2.27 -2.53
CA CYS A 79 4.67 1.62 -2.75
C CYS A 79 4.20 1.72 -4.19
N LEU A 80 3.72 0.59 -4.71
CA LEU A 80 2.97 0.46 -5.95
C LEU A 80 1.50 0.28 -5.58
N ALA A 81 0.67 1.31 -5.70
CA ALA A 81 -0.74 1.28 -5.33
C ALA A 81 -1.65 1.06 -6.54
N LEU A 82 -2.39 -0.06 -6.55
CA LEU A 82 -3.38 -0.34 -7.61
C LEU A 82 -4.68 0.44 -7.37
N THR A 83 -4.61 1.75 -7.59
CA THR A 83 -5.77 2.65 -7.42
C THR A 83 -6.75 2.58 -8.58
N GLY A 84 -6.30 2.13 -9.77
CA GLY A 84 -6.92 2.52 -11.02
C GLY A 84 -6.69 4.01 -11.24
N ALA A 85 -7.66 4.70 -11.86
CA ALA A 85 -7.59 6.15 -11.95
C ALA A 85 -7.48 6.77 -10.54
N PRO A 86 -6.56 7.73 -10.30
CA PRO A 86 -6.30 8.29 -8.97
C PRO A 86 -7.54 8.85 -8.25
N MET A 87 -8.58 9.19 -9.02
CA MET A 87 -9.84 9.76 -8.54
C MET A 87 -10.82 8.70 -8.01
N VAL A 88 -10.69 7.44 -8.45
CA VAL A 88 -11.67 6.38 -8.18
C VAL A 88 -11.53 5.83 -6.77
N ARG A 89 -10.29 5.66 -6.27
CA ARG A 89 -10.00 5.12 -4.93
C ARG A 89 -9.14 6.07 -4.08
N PRO A 90 -9.66 7.24 -3.69
CA PRO A 90 -8.88 8.24 -2.95
C PRO A 90 -8.45 7.76 -1.56
N ALA A 91 -9.25 6.93 -0.88
CA ALA A 91 -8.89 6.37 0.43
C ALA A 91 -7.62 5.48 0.38
N LEU A 92 -7.46 4.69 -0.69
CA LEU A 92 -6.29 3.82 -0.89
C LEU A 92 -5.04 4.66 -1.11
N LEU A 93 -5.16 5.73 -1.90
CA LEU A 93 -4.08 6.69 -2.10
C LEU A 93 -3.74 7.44 -0.79
N ASP A 94 -4.76 7.85 -0.03
CA ASP A 94 -4.59 8.62 1.20
C ASP A 94 -3.87 7.85 2.29
N ILE A 95 -4.18 6.56 2.48
CA ILE A 95 -3.43 5.75 3.41
C ILE A 95 -2.00 5.52 2.92
N THR A 96 -1.81 5.28 1.61
CA THR A 96 -0.50 4.94 1.06
C THR A 96 0.44 6.11 1.25
N HIS A 97 -0.08 7.31 1.02
CA HIS A 97 0.59 8.56 1.32
C HIS A 97 0.85 8.75 2.83
N ALA A 98 0.00 8.24 3.72
CA ALA A 98 0.18 8.37 5.16
C ALA A 98 1.40 7.59 5.67
N PHE A 99 1.66 6.38 5.16
CA PHE A 99 2.81 5.58 5.58
C PHE A 99 4.08 5.76 4.72
N THR A 100 4.00 6.24 3.48
CA THR A 100 5.20 6.58 2.66
C THR A 100 5.91 7.87 3.10
N LYS A 101 5.34 8.63 4.04
CA LYS A 101 5.99 9.81 4.67
C LYS A 101 6.33 10.99 3.76
N ASN A 102 5.91 10.99 2.50
CA ASN A 102 6.48 11.85 1.45
C ASN A 102 7.99 11.61 1.24
N ASN A 103 8.54 10.55 1.83
CA ASN A 103 9.97 10.21 1.80
C ASN A 103 10.21 8.91 1.03
N GLY A 104 9.21 8.04 0.94
CA GLY A 104 9.20 6.87 0.07
C GLY A 104 8.59 7.18 -1.29
N LEU A 105 8.92 6.36 -2.28
CA LEU A 105 8.29 6.35 -3.59
C LEU A 105 6.84 5.91 -3.45
N CYS A 106 5.92 6.56 -4.16
CA CYS A 106 4.53 6.13 -4.28
C CYS A 106 4.14 6.22 -5.75
N ILE A 107 3.70 5.11 -6.33
CA ILE A 107 3.25 5.02 -7.72
C ILE A 107 1.77 4.59 -7.71
N CYS A 108 0.89 5.40 -8.28
CA CYS A 108 -0.49 5.07 -8.56
C CYS A 108 -0.58 4.36 -9.89
N CYS A 109 -1.15 3.16 -9.90
CA CYS A 109 -1.19 2.30 -11.06
C CYS A 109 -2.61 2.08 -11.58
N GLU A 110 -2.71 2.06 -12.90
CA GLU A 110 -3.92 1.74 -13.63
C GLU A 110 -3.64 0.75 -14.76
N VAL A 111 -4.45 -0.28 -14.85
CA VAL A 111 -4.35 -1.29 -15.91
C VAL A 111 -5.57 -1.16 -16.81
N TYR A 112 -5.32 -0.90 -18.09
CA TYR A 112 -6.33 -0.84 -19.13
C TYR A 112 -6.45 -2.21 -19.78
N THR A 113 -7.61 -2.84 -19.63
CA THR A 113 -7.94 -4.14 -20.22
C THR A 113 -8.84 -3.96 -21.44
N GLY A 114 -8.45 -4.51 -22.58
CA GLY A 114 -9.23 -4.43 -23.81
C GLY A 114 -8.37 -4.36 -25.08
N PRO A 115 -8.96 -4.02 -26.24
CA PRO A 115 -8.23 -3.95 -27.49
C PRO A 115 -7.06 -2.96 -27.43
N ARG A 116 -5.83 -3.47 -27.60
CA ARG A 116 -4.56 -2.74 -27.38
C ARG A 116 -4.53 -1.35 -28.03
N LYS A 117 -4.99 -1.21 -29.28
CA LYS A 117 -4.99 0.08 -30.01
C LYS A 117 -5.81 1.16 -29.30
N LEU A 118 -6.98 0.79 -28.77
CA LEU A 118 -7.86 1.74 -28.07
C LEU A 118 -7.30 2.07 -26.69
N CYS A 119 -6.88 1.04 -25.95
CA CYS A 119 -6.34 1.19 -24.60
C CYS A 119 -5.07 2.06 -24.59
N VAL A 120 -4.14 1.87 -25.52
CA VAL A 120 -2.91 2.68 -25.60
C VAL A 120 -3.23 4.14 -25.93
N LYS A 121 -4.19 4.39 -26.82
CA LYS A 121 -4.62 5.76 -27.15
C LYS A 121 -5.24 6.44 -25.93
N GLU A 122 -6.15 5.76 -25.24
CA GLU A 122 -6.80 6.28 -24.02
C GLU A 122 -5.77 6.54 -22.92
N MET A 123 -4.90 5.57 -22.65
CA MET A 123 -3.81 5.64 -21.67
C MET A 123 -2.93 6.88 -21.92
N ASN A 124 -2.43 7.05 -23.14
CA ASN A 124 -1.54 8.17 -23.49
C ASN A 124 -2.26 9.52 -23.34
N SER A 125 -3.54 9.61 -23.74
CA SER A 125 -4.32 10.84 -23.63
C SER A 125 -4.68 11.23 -22.18
N GLY A 126 -4.73 10.24 -21.28
CA GLY A 126 -5.11 10.41 -19.88
C GLY A 126 -3.93 10.60 -18.91
N MET A 127 -2.72 10.22 -19.32
CA MET A 127 -1.55 10.14 -18.45
C MET A 127 -1.18 11.50 -17.81
N GLU A 128 -1.03 12.53 -18.63
CA GLU A 128 -0.68 13.88 -18.15
C GLU A 128 -1.79 14.48 -17.28
N LYS A 129 -3.06 14.30 -17.67
CA LYS A 129 -4.23 14.78 -16.92
C LYS A 129 -4.29 14.17 -15.51
N LYS A 130 -4.04 12.87 -15.39
CA LYS A 130 -4.04 12.15 -14.11
C LYS A 130 -2.83 12.53 -13.25
N GLN A 131 -1.66 12.71 -13.85
CA GLN A 131 -0.48 13.22 -13.14
C GLN A 131 -0.70 14.66 -12.64
N ALA A 132 -1.27 15.53 -13.46
CA ALA A 132 -1.62 16.90 -13.09
C ALA A 132 -2.62 16.95 -11.93
N TRP A 133 -3.60 16.03 -11.90
CA TRP A 133 -4.54 15.90 -10.79
C TRP A 133 -3.85 15.54 -9.47
N LEU A 134 -2.87 14.63 -9.48
CA LEU A 134 -2.07 14.28 -8.30
C LEU A 134 -1.31 15.51 -7.77
N THR A 135 -0.64 16.24 -8.67
CA THR A 135 0.10 17.45 -8.34
C THR A 135 -0.82 18.55 -7.78
N LYS A 136 -1.96 18.80 -8.43
CA LYS A 136 -2.97 19.78 -7.98
C LYS A 136 -3.50 19.47 -6.59
N ASN A 137 -3.67 18.19 -6.27
CA ASN A 137 -4.13 17.73 -4.96
C ASN A 137 -3.02 17.56 -3.92
N LYS A 138 -1.81 18.04 -4.20
CA LYS A 138 -0.63 17.99 -3.32
C LYS A 138 -0.29 16.56 -2.87
N ARG A 139 -0.43 15.58 -3.78
CA ARG A 139 -0.09 14.18 -3.53
C ARG A 139 1.26 13.89 -4.17
N LYS A 140 2.25 13.55 -3.34
CA LYS A 140 3.58 13.17 -3.81
C LYS A 140 3.57 11.72 -4.30
N ALA A 141 2.99 11.50 -5.48
CA ALA A 141 2.92 10.21 -6.14
C ALA A 141 3.10 10.36 -7.66
N PHE A 142 3.67 9.35 -8.29
CA PHE A 142 3.74 9.22 -9.75
C PHE A 142 2.56 8.42 -10.26
N TYR A 143 2.08 8.71 -11.46
CA TYR A 143 1.08 7.92 -12.15
C TYR A 143 1.75 7.02 -13.20
N ALA A 144 1.47 5.72 -13.15
CA ALA A 144 1.90 4.74 -14.12
C ALA A 144 0.68 3.98 -14.65
N ALA A 145 0.66 3.71 -15.95
CA ALA A 145 -0.41 2.96 -16.57
C ALA A 145 0.12 1.94 -17.57
N VAL A 146 -0.58 0.82 -17.69
CA VAL A 146 -0.24 -0.27 -18.63
C VAL A 146 -1.50 -0.71 -19.36
N ALA A 147 -1.39 -0.96 -20.66
CA ALA A 147 -2.41 -1.64 -21.46
C ALA A 147 -2.04 -3.12 -21.61
N ALA A 148 -2.92 -4.02 -21.19
CA ALA A 148 -2.71 -5.47 -21.20
C ALA A 148 -4.00 -6.23 -21.53
N ASP A 149 -3.86 -7.48 -21.96
CA ASP A 149 -5.01 -8.32 -22.32
C ASP A 149 -5.75 -8.84 -21.07
N SER A 150 -4.99 -9.14 -20.01
CA SER A 150 -5.52 -9.48 -18.68
C SER A 150 -5.08 -8.47 -17.62
N PHE A 151 -5.92 -8.29 -16.61
CA PHE A 151 -5.60 -7.46 -15.44
C PHE A 151 -4.34 -7.95 -14.73
N ARG A 152 -4.19 -9.28 -14.58
CA ARG A 152 -3.03 -9.90 -13.92
C ARG A 152 -1.73 -9.64 -14.67
N ASP A 153 -1.72 -9.79 -15.99
CA ASP A 153 -0.52 -9.57 -16.82
C ASP A 153 -0.07 -8.11 -16.81
N GLY A 154 -1.03 -7.17 -16.82
CA GLY A 154 -0.74 -5.75 -16.66
C GLY A 154 -0.11 -5.44 -15.31
N VAL A 155 -0.63 -6.01 -14.22
CA VAL A 155 -0.03 -5.85 -12.88
C VAL A 155 1.33 -6.51 -12.79
N LYS A 156 1.53 -7.69 -13.39
CA LYS A 156 2.84 -8.37 -13.44
C LYS A 156 3.89 -7.51 -14.15
N SER A 157 3.51 -6.90 -15.26
CA SER A 157 4.36 -5.95 -16.00
C SER A 157 4.74 -4.75 -15.12
N LEU A 158 3.78 -4.20 -14.38
CA LEU A 158 4.03 -3.10 -13.43
C LEU A 158 4.94 -3.53 -12.28
N LEU A 159 4.77 -4.72 -11.71
CA LEU A 159 5.62 -5.23 -10.64
C LEU A 159 7.08 -5.34 -11.09
N GLN A 160 7.33 -5.85 -12.30
CA GLN A 160 8.68 -6.08 -12.82
C GLN A 160 9.37 -4.81 -13.34
N ALA A 161 8.63 -3.93 -14.01
CA ALA A 161 9.19 -2.83 -14.79
C ALA A 161 9.01 -1.44 -14.17
N SER A 162 8.30 -1.31 -13.04
CA SER A 162 8.11 0.00 -12.40
C SER A 162 9.37 0.49 -11.68
N GLY A 163 9.67 1.78 -11.85
CA GLY A 163 10.75 2.48 -11.17
C GLY A 163 12.09 2.46 -11.91
N LEU A 164 13.09 3.16 -11.35
CA LEU A 164 14.40 3.36 -11.96
C LEU A 164 15.52 3.13 -10.93
N GLY A 165 16.51 2.31 -11.25
CA GLY A 165 17.62 2.01 -10.33
C GLY A 165 17.13 1.45 -8.98
N ARG A 166 17.52 2.08 -7.87
CA ARG A 166 17.01 1.78 -6.51
C ARG A 166 15.71 2.50 -6.15
N MET A 167 15.22 3.40 -7.00
CA MET A 167 13.89 4.01 -6.88
C MET A 167 12.83 3.11 -7.52
N LYS A 168 12.67 1.90 -6.99
CA LYS A 168 11.69 0.91 -7.42
C LYS A 168 10.68 0.65 -6.31
N PRO A 169 9.44 0.23 -6.62
CA PRO A 169 8.52 -0.20 -5.58
C PRO A 169 9.06 -1.45 -4.90
N ASN A 170 8.99 -1.47 -3.58
CA ASN A 170 9.23 -2.65 -2.76
C ASN A 170 7.98 -3.05 -1.99
N THR A 171 6.83 -2.42 -2.22
CA THR A 171 5.58 -2.86 -1.64
C THR A 171 4.39 -2.70 -2.56
N LEU A 172 3.68 -3.79 -2.82
CA LEU A 172 2.40 -3.75 -3.54
C LEU A 172 1.27 -3.36 -2.58
N VAL A 173 0.44 -2.38 -2.95
CA VAL A 173 -0.76 -1.96 -2.20
C VAL A 173 -2.00 -2.21 -3.07
N ILE A 174 -2.87 -3.12 -2.63
CA ILE A 174 -4.12 -3.45 -3.34
C ILE A 174 -5.34 -3.26 -2.44
N GLY A 175 -6.45 -2.85 -3.04
CA GLY A 175 -7.76 -2.78 -2.38
C GLY A 175 -8.51 -4.11 -2.50
N PHE A 176 -9.29 -4.45 -1.47
CA PHE A 176 -10.08 -5.69 -1.45
C PHE A 176 -11.24 -5.69 -2.44
N LYS A 177 -11.38 -6.82 -3.16
CA LYS A 177 -12.50 -7.07 -4.06
C LYS A 177 -13.73 -7.55 -3.27
N LYS A 178 -14.67 -6.64 -2.97
CA LYS A 178 -15.90 -6.94 -2.22
C LYS A 178 -16.92 -7.76 -3.00
N ASP A 179 -17.02 -7.52 -4.30
CA ASP A 179 -17.97 -8.13 -5.24
C ASP A 179 -17.53 -9.51 -5.73
N TRP A 180 -16.62 -10.18 -5.01
CA TRP A 180 -16.02 -11.45 -5.45
C TRP A 180 -17.03 -12.59 -5.60
N ARG A 181 -18.16 -12.59 -4.86
CA ARG A 181 -19.20 -13.62 -4.98
C ARG A 181 -20.04 -13.52 -6.25
N SER A 182 -20.17 -12.30 -6.81
CA SER A 182 -20.90 -12.01 -8.04
C SER A 182 -19.98 -11.89 -9.25
N ALA A 183 -18.67 -11.84 -9.04
CA ALA A 183 -17.69 -11.68 -10.10
C ALA A 183 -17.47 -13.00 -10.87
N PRO A 184 -17.10 -12.92 -12.15
CA PRO A 184 -16.65 -14.10 -12.91
C PRO A 184 -15.42 -14.76 -12.27
N ALA A 185 -15.32 -16.08 -12.38
CA ALA A 185 -14.21 -16.87 -11.86
C ALA A 185 -12.83 -16.33 -12.30
N THR A 186 -12.72 -15.95 -13.58
CA THR A 186 -11.48 -15.40 -14.16
C THR A 186 -11.00 -14.14 -13.45
N GLN A 187 -11.89 -13.29 -12.93
CA GLN A 187 -11.49 -12.09 -12.18
C GLN A 187 -10.95 -12.43 -10.80
N ILE A 188 -11.44 -13.50 -10.19
CA ILE A 188 -11.04 -13.96 -8.85
C ILE A 188 -9.68 -14.65 -8.95
N GLU A 189 -9.51 -15.53 -9.94
CA GLU A 189 -8.23 -16.15 -10.29
C GLU A 189 -7.17 -15.09 -10.61
N ASN A 190 -7.54 -14.03 -11.33
CA ASN A 190 -6.64 -12.91 -11.58
C ASN A 190 -6.28 -12.17 -10.29
N TYR A 191 -7.24 -11.89 -9.41
CA TYR A 191 -7.01 -11.16 -8.17
C TYR A 191 -6.14 -11.94 -7.17
N VAL A 192 -6.47 -13.21 -6.93
CA VAL A 192 -5.69 -14.11 -6.06
C VAL A 192 -4.33 -14.43 -6.70
N GLY A 193 -4.31 -14.61 -8.02
CA GLY A 193 -3.10 -14.77 -8.81
C GLY A 193 -2.13 -13.59 -8.67
N ILE A 194 -2.60 -12.34 -8.64
CA ILE A 194 -1.76 -11.16 -8.38
C ILE A 194 -1.12 -11.22 -6.99
N ILE A 195 -1.86 -11.66 -5.97
CA ILE A 195 -1.34 -11.79 -4.61
C ILE A 195 -0.22 -12.83 -4.57
N HIS A 196 -0.45 -13.99 -5.20
CA HIS A 196 0.57 -15.02 -5.31
C HIS A 196 1.78 -14.59 -6.13
N ASP A 197 1.57 -13.94 -7.28
CA ASP A 197 2.68 -13.44 -8.10
C ASP A 197 3.51 -12.42 -7.33
N ALA A 198 2.86 -11.54 -6.55
CA ALA A 198 3.55 -10.60 -5.70
C ALA A 198 4.36 -11.29 -4.59
N PHE A 199 3.92 -12.44 -4.06
CA PHE A 199 4.72 -13.27 -3.15
C PHE A 199 5.85 -14.01 -3.88
N ASP A 200 5.61 -14.47 -5.12
CA ASP A 200 6.59 -15.18 -5.94
C ASP A 200 7.74 -14.25 -6.34
N PHE A 201 7.47 -12.95 -6.58
CA PHE A 201 8.49 -11.92 -6.73
C PHE A 201 9.38 -11.75 -5.49
N GLU A 202 8.96 -12.23 -4.32
CA GLU A 202 9.77 -12.31 -3.11
C GLU A 202 10.58 -13.62 -3.04
N LEU A 203 10.01 -14.75 -3.50
CA LEU A 203 10.54 -16.12 -3.33
C LEU A 203 11.52 -16.58 -4.42
N GLY A 204 11.71 -15.83 -5.51
CA GLY A 204 12.58 -16.18 -6.65
C GLY A 204 14.09 -16.31 -6.35
N SER A 205 14.50 -16.52 -5.10
CA SER A 205 15.90 -16.68 -4.70
C SER A 205 16.33 -18.12 -4.39
N LEU A 206 15.49 -19.14 -4.64
CA LEU A 206 15.82 -20.52 -4.23
C LEU A 206 15.82 -21.59 -5.33
N ASP A 207 15.47 -21.29 -6.59
CA ASP A 207 15.63 -22.27 -7.66
C ASP A 207 16.26 -21.66 -8.93
N THR A 208 17.25 -22.40 -9.43
CA THR A 208 17.90 -22.43 -10.75
C THR A 208 18.89 -21.33 -11.18
N THR A 209 20.15 -21.79 -11.24
CA THR A 209 21.27 -21.38 -12.09
C THR A 209 20.82 -20.78 -13.43
N TYR A 210 21.37 -19.61 -13.78
CA TYR A 210 21.18 -18.83 -15.02
C TYR A 210 19.90 -17.98 -15.13
N CYS A 211 19.85 -16.84 -14.44
CA CYS A 211 19.41 -15.55 -15.01
C CYS A 211 19.56 -14.39 -14.01
N LEU A 212 20.45 -13.45 -14.34
CA LEU A 212 20.51 -12.03 -13.91
C LEU A 212 20.14 -11.70 -12.45
N THR A 213 21.19 -11.39 -11.69
CA THR A 213 21.16 -10.69 -10.40
C THR A 213 20.30 -9.41 -10.44
N TYR A 214 19.04 -9.51 -10.06
CA TYR A 214 18.22 -8.36 -9.64
C TYR A 214 17.43 -8.71 -8.38
N GLN A 215 18.03 -8.36 -7.25
CA GLN A 215 17.53 -8.61 -5.92
C GLN A 215 16.50 -7.53 -5.55
N THR A 216 15.24 -7.68 -6.00
CA THR A 216 14.12 -6.86 -5.50
C THR A 216 13.24 -7.72 -4.62
N SER A 217 13.49 -7.72 -3.32
CA SER A 217 12.55 -8.29 -2.36
C SER A 217 11.37 -7.34 -2.23
N PHE A 218 10.25 -7.69 -2.85
CA PHE A 218 8.98 -7.04 -2.56
C PHE A 218 8.57 -7.36 -1.11
N HIS A 219 7.75 -6.50 -0.54
CA HIS A 219 6.85 -6.74 0.57
C HIS A 219 5.43 -6.62 -0.01
N ILE A 220 4.40 -7.10 0.69
CA ILE A 220 3.02 -6.90 0.26
C ILE A 220 2.22 -6.18 1.35
N PHE A 221 1.70 -5.02 1.00
CA PHE A 221 0.64 -4.34 1.74
C PHE A 221 -0.71 -4.75 1.16
N PHE A 222 -1.43 -5.57 1.89
CA PHE A 222 -2.82 -5.81 1.57
C PHE A 222 -3.68 -4.73 2.24
N PHE A 223 -3.84 -3.59 1.57
CA PHE A 223 -4.71 -2.54 2.09
C PHE A 223 -6.19 -2.85 1.85
N LEU A 224 -6.74 -3.66 2.74
CA LEU A 224 -8.18 -3.77 2.93
C LEU A 224 -8.72 -2.43 3.45
N ILE A 225 -9.32 -1.63 2.58
CA ILE A 225 -10.36 -0.72 3.04
C ILE A 225 -11.57 -1.61 3.25
N THR A 226 -11.72 -2.15 4.46
CA THR A 226 -13.08 -2.32 4.96
C THR A 226 -13.65 -0.91 5.06
N GLU A 227 -14.43 -0.51 4.07
CA GLU A 227 -15.53 0.41 4.38
C GLU A 227 -16.44 -0.43 5.25
N SER A 228 -16.14 -0.41 6.54
CA SER A 228 -16.92 -0.99 7.60
C SER A 228 -18.36 -0.48 7.43
N THR A 229 -19.34 -1.39 7.43
CA THR A 229 -20.81 -1.16 7.51
C THR A 229 -21.65 -1.13 6.22
N ILE A 230 -21.48 -2.08 5.28
CA ILE A 230 -22.44 -2.17 4.14
C ILE A 230 -23.17 -3.51 4.01
N ASN A 231 -22.66 -4.62 4.56
CA ASN A 231 -23.29 -5.94 4.35
C ASN A 231 -24.50 -6.23 5.26
N THR A 232 -25.12 -5.22 5.85
CA THR A 232 -26.34 -5.39 6.64
C THR A 232 -27.37 -4.30 6.38
N ILE A 233 -27.58 -3.86 5.14
CA ILE A 233 -28.80 -3.10 4.90
C ILE A 233 -29.44 -3.42 3.53
N GLN A 234 -30.37 -4.37 3.56
CA GLN A 234 -31.31 -4.64 2.46
C GLN A 234 -32.52 -3.65 2.49
N SER A 235 -32.45 -2.60 3.31
CA SER A 235 -33.54 -1.62 3.54
C SER A 235 -33.10 -0.15 3.77
N MET A 236 -31.94 0.31 3.24
CA MET A 236 -31.50 1.71 3.40
C MET A 236 -31.76 2.50 2.12
N HIS A 237 -32.17 3.75 2.27
CA HIS A 237 -32.34 4.68 1.16
C HIS A 237 -31.01 4.85 0.38
N VAL A 238 -31.06 4.79 -0.96
CA VAL A 238 -29.88 4.90 -1.86
C VAL A 238 -29.05 6.17 -1.57
N GLY A 239 -29.68 7.25 -1.13
CA GLY A 239 -29.01 8.50 -0.74
C GLY A 239 -28.09 8.37 0.47
N GLU A 240 -28.53 7.69 1.53
CA GLU A 240 -27.74 7.50 2.76
C GLU A 240 -26.56 6.52 2.52
N PHE A 241 -26.76 5.53 1.66
CA PHE A 241 -25.71 4.63 1.19
C PHE A 241 -24.59 5.37 0.45
N ASN A 242 -24.94 6.23 -0.50
CA ASN A 242 -23.97 7.03 -1.26
C ASN A 242 -23.20 8.00 -0.35
N GLN A 243 -23.86 8.56 0.67
CA GLN A 243 -23.21 9.42 1.65
C GLN A 243 -22.17 8.67 2.49
N ARG A 244 -22.51 7.48 3.00
CA ARG A 244 -21.55 6.64 3.76
C ARG A 244 -20.36 6.20 2.91
N LEU A 245 -20.57 5.88 1.64
CA LEU A 245 -19.48 5.59 0.69
C LEU A 245 -18.56 6.80 0.52
N LEU A 246 -19.11 8.00 0.35
CA LEU A 246 -18.32 9.22 0.24
C LEU A 246 -17.53 9.51 1.53
N GLU A 247 -18.13 9.29 2.69
CA GLU A 247 -17.46 9.41 3.98
C GLU A 247 -16.32 8.40 4.14
N ALA A 248 -16.55 7.14 3.78
CA ALA A 248 -15.53 6.10 3.80
C ALA A 248 -14.38 6.38 2.82
N SER A 249 -14.69 6.94 1.64
CA SER A 249 -13.67 7.34 0.65
C SER A 249 -12.78 8.49 1.13
N THR A 250 -13.28 9.34 2.03
CA THR A 250 -12.58 10.54 2.53
C THR A 250 -12.09 10.41 3.98
N GLN A 251 -12.30 9.26 4.63
CA GLN A 251 -12.00 9.05 6.04
C GLN A 251 -10.55 9.38 6.40
N PHE A 252 -9.59 8.99 5.56
CA PHE A 252 -8.15 9.19 5.80
C PHE A 252 -7.66 10.60 5.40
N LYS A 253 -8.52 11.40 4.77
CA LYS A 253 -8.25 12.82 4.51
C LYS A 253 -8.38 13.64 5.80
N LYS A 254 -9.39 13.32 6.62
CA LYS A 254 -9.70 14.01 7.87
C LYS A 254 -8.68 13.67 8.98
N LYS A 255 -8.54 14.58 9.94
CA LYS A 255 -7.73 14.35 11.15
C LYS A 255 -8.46 13.33 12.00
N GLN A 256 -7.76 12.26 12.38
CA GLN A 256 -8.32 11.25 13.27
C GLN A 256 -8.39 11.81 14.70
N GLY A 257 -9.47 11.50 15.40
CA GLY A 257 -9.69 11.93 16.79
C GLY A 257 -8.75 11.25 17.79
N LYS A 258 -9.09 11.34 19.08
CA LYS A 258 -8.48 10.46 20.09
C LYS A 258 -9.03 9.05 19.86
N GLY A 259 -8.15 8.06 19.76
CA GLY A 259 -8.56 6.66 19.64
C GLY A 259 -7.36 5.73 19.55
N THR A 260 -7.55 4.51 19.06
CA THR A 260 -6.51 3.47 19.07
C THR A 260 -6.25 2.93 17.66
N ILE A 261 -4.99 2.58 17.42
CA ILE A 261 -4.59 1.73 16.31
C ILE A 261 -4.19 0.39 16.93
N ASP A 262 -4.92 -0.65 16.56
CA ASP A 262 -4.75 -1.98 17.12
C ASP A 262 -3.93 -2.83 16.17
N ILE A 263 -2.82 -3.38 16.64
CA ILE A 263 -1.86 -4.14 15.85
C ILE A 263 -1.95 -5.61 16.26
N TRP A 264 -2.33 -6.49 15.36
CA TRP A 264 -2.43 -7.93 15.56
C TRP A 264 -1.23 -8.62 14.91
N TRP A 265 -0.17 -8.76 15.70
CA TRP A 265 1.07 -9.40 15.28
C TRP A 265 1.03 -10.90 15.57
N LEU A 266 0.58 -11.66 14.57
CA LEU A 266 0.31 -13.11 14.69
C LEU A 266 1.37 -14.00 14.05
N PHE A 267 2.17 -13.43 13.15
CA PHE A 267 3.25 -14.11 12.43
C PHE A 267 4.46 -13.19 12.37
N ASP A 268 5.66 -13.75 12.46
CA ASP A 268 6.88 -12.96 12.32
C ASP A 268 7.09 -12.54 10.86
N ASP A 269 6.67 -11.32 10.55
CA ASP A 269 6.68 -10.73 9.21
C ASP A 269 7.87 -9.75 9.02
N GLY A 270 8.97 -9.94 9.77
CA GLY A 270 10.12 -9.04 9.76
C GLY A 270 9.85 -7.68 10.41
N GLY A 271 8.69 -7.54 11.08
CA GLY A 271 8.26 -6.36 11.83
C GLY A 271 7.56 -5.26 11.03
N LEU A 272 7.23 -5.50 9.75
CA LEU A 272 6.53 -4.52 8.90
C LEU A 272 5.13 -4.16 9.44
N THR A 273 4.44 -5.15 10.00
CA THR A 273 3.14 -5.03 10.67
C THR A 273 3.15 -4.04 11.84
N ILE A 274 4.29 -3.87 12.51
CA ILE A 274 4.49 -2.92 13.60
C ILE A 274 4.98 -1.57 13.07
N LEU A 275 5.88 -1.59 12.08
CA LEU A 275 6.49 -0.40 11.50
C LEU A 275 5.46 0.58 10.94
N ILE A 276 4.44 0.07 10.25
CA ILE A 276 3.46 0.90 9.54
C ILE A 276 2.54 1.68 10.48
N PRO A 277 1.87 1.05 11.46
CA PRO A 277 1.17 1.76 12.53
C PRO A 277 2.03 2.82 13.20
N TYR A 278 3.30 2.50 13.48
CA TYR A 278 4.21 3.45 14.08
C TYR A 278 4.46 4.67 13.18
N ILE A 279 4.73 4.48 11.89
CA ILE A 279 4.85 5.60 10.93
C ILE A 279 3.57 6.44 10.88
N LEU A 280 2.40 5.80 10.95
CA LEU A 280 1.13 6.51 10.99
C LEU A 280 1.06 7.42 12.22
N THR A 281 1.38 6.96 13.43
CA THR A 281 1.32 7.78 14.66
C THR A 281 2.23 9.01 14.64
N ILE A 282 3.32 9.01 13.87
CA ILE A 282 4.18 10.19 13.70
C ILE A 282 3.47 11.30 12.89
N ARG A 283 2.38 11.00 12.19
CA ARG A 283 1.64 11.95 11.36
C ARG A 283 0.74 12.86 12.17
N LYS A 284 0.64 14.12 11.75
CA LYS A 284 -0.31 15.11 12.28
C LYS A 284 -1.76 14.59 12.33
N LYS A 285 -2.16 13.73 11.39
CA LYS A 285 -3.52 13.16 11.32
C LYS A 285 -3.78 12.07 12.37
N TRP A 286 -2.76 11.36 12.83
CA TRP A 286 -2.86 10.19 13.71
C TRP A 286 -2.06 10.34 15.02
N LYS A 287 -1.49 11.53 15.27
CA LYS A 287 -0.64 11.82 16.44
C LYS A 287 -1.32 11.54 17.79
N ASN A 288 -2.65 11.66 17.82
CA ASN A 288 -3.45 11.45 19.03
C ASN A 288 -3.89 9.99 19.20
N CYS A 289 -3.57 9.11 18.25
CA CYS A 289 -3.92 7.70 18.33
C CYS A 289 -2.87 6.94 19.13
N LYS A 290 -3.33 6.05 20.03
CA LYS A 290 -2.47 5.18 20.84
C LYS A 290 -2.32 3.82 20.16
N LEU A 291 -1.13 3.23 20.21
CA LEU A 291 -0.89 1.88 19.69
C LEU A 291 -1.22 0.83 20.76
N ARG A 292 -2.08 -0.14 20.43
CA ARG A 292 -2.29 -1.36 21.23
C ARG A 292 -1.78 -2.55 20.44
N ILE A 293 -1.00 -3.42 21.07
CA ILE A 293 -0.38 -4.56 20.40
C ILE A 293 -0.98 -5.84 20.94
N PHE A 294 -1.48 -6.66 20.03
CA PHE A 294 -2.04 -7.98 20.27
C PHE A 294 -1.11 -9.00 19.64
N THR A 295 -0.64 -9.95 20.43
CA THR A 295 0.24 -11.02 19.94
C THR A 295 -0.29 -12.39 20.33
N GLY A 296 -0.05 -13.38 19.48
CA GLY A 296 -0.42 -14.76 19.76
C GLY A 296 0.61 -15.39 20.68
N GLY A 297 0.16 -16.03 21.75
CA GLY A 297 1.05 -16.56 22.78
C GLY A 297 0.54 -17.81 23.48
N LYS A 298 1.44 -18.50 24.19
CA LYS A 298 1.05 -19.67 25.00
C LYS A 298 0.49 -19.21 26.34
N VAL A 299 -0.65 -19.77 26.75
CA VAL A 299 -1.36 -19.41 28.00
C VAL A 299 -0.44 -19.50 29.23
N ASN A 300 0.49 -20.47 29.24
CA ASN A 300 1.32 -20.75 30.41
C ASN A 300 2.46 -19.73 30.62
N ARG A 301 2.76 -18.85 29.64
CA ARG A 301 3.92 -17.92 29.67
C ARG A 301 3.57 -16.51 29.21
N ILE A 302 2.36 -16.05 29.52
CA ILE A 302 1.86 -14.74 29.12
C ILE A 302 2.78 -13.61 29.61
N GLU A 303 3.20 -13.63 30.87
CA GLU A 303 4.03 -12.54 31.42
C GLU A 303 5.42 -12.48 30.78
N GLU A 304 6.06 -13.63 30.57
CA GLU A 304 7.36 -13.73 29.92
C GLU A 304 7.32 -13.20 28.48
N GLU A 305 6.33 -13.65 27.68
CA GLU A 305 6.16 -13.20 26.30
C GLU A 305 5.85 -11.69 26.24
N LYS A 306 5.12 -11.15 27.23
CA LYS A 306 4.81 -9.71 27.32
C LYS A 306 6.08 -8.90 27.57
N LEU A 307 6.94 -9.38 28.45
CA LEU A 307 8.22 -8.73 28.76
C LEU A 307 9.19 -8.78 27.57
N VAL A 308 9.28 -9.92 26.87
CA VAL A 308 10.09 -10.06 25.65
C VAL A 308 9.61 -9.07 24.57
N MET A 309 8.29 -8.98 24.36
CA MET A 309 7.70 -8.03 23.43
C MET A 309 7.97 -6.58 23.82
N ALA A 310 7.79 -6.24 25.10
CA ALA A 310 8.04 -4.89 25.61
C ALA A 310 9.52 -4.49 25.45
N SER A 311 10.44 -5.41 25.73
CA SER A 311 11.88 -5.23 25.53
C SER A 311 12.21 -4.96 24.05
N LEU A 312 11.62 -5.73 23.14
CA LEU A 312 11.79 -5.56 21.69
C LEU A 312 11.29 -4.18 21.24
N LEU A 313 10.10 -3.78 21.66
CA LEU A 313 9.53 -2.48 21.28
C LEU A 313 10.29 -1.29 21.88
N SER A 314 10.81 -1.45 23.10
CA SER A 314 11.68 -0.48 23.76
C SER A 314 12.99 -0.27 22.98
N LYS A 315 13.63 -1.35 22.50
CA LYS A 315 14.82 -1.26 21.64
C LYS A 315 14.58 -0.45 20.37
N PHE A 316 13.37 -0.50 19.82
CA PHE A 316 12.97 0.27 18.63
C PHE A 316 12.34 1.64 18.95
N ARG A 317 12.32 2.04 20.23
CA ARG A 317 11.72 3.30 20.73
C ARG A 317 10.27 3.50 20.29
N ILE A 318 9.53 2.40 20.11
CA ILE A 318 8.12 2.45 19.72
C ILE A 318 7.27 2.63 20.97
N LYS A 319 6.56 3.75 21.04
CA LYS A 319 5.63 4.02 22.14
C LYS A 319 4.34 3.25 21.93
N PHE A 320 3.98 2.40 22.88
CA PHE A 320 2.71 1.68 22.91
C PHE A 320 1.94 2.01 24.19
N ALA A 321 0.63 1.79 24.17
CA ALA A 321 -0.24 1.97 25.32
C ALA A 321 -0.45 0.67 26.10
N ASP A 322 -0.60 -0.45 25.40
CA ASP A 322 -0.81 -1.76 26.03
C ASP A 322 -0.35 -2.89 25.10
N ILE A 323 0.03 -4.01 25.72
CA ILE A 323 0.39 -5.28 25.05
C ILE A 323 -0.50 -6.37 25.64
N ASN A 324 -1.28 -6.99 24.78
CA ASN A 324 -2.20 -8.07 25.11
C ASN A 324 -1.77 -9.35 24.41
N ILE A 325 -1.66 -10.43 25.17
CA ILE A 325 -1.34 -11.75 24.63
C ILE A 325 -2.62 -12.54 24.57
N ILE A 326 -2.92 -13.03 23.38
CA ILE A 326 -4.15 -13.72 23.08
C ILE A 326 -3.81 -15.19 22.85
N SER A 327 -4.49 -16.04 23.61
CA SER A 327 -4.57 -17.45 23.31
C SER A 327 -5.69 -17.70 22.30
N LEU A 328 -5.48 -18.65 21.39
CA LEU A 328 -6.49 -19.08 20.43
C LEU A 328 -7.18 -20.35 20.97
N PRO A 329 -8.28 -20.24 21.75
CA PRO A 329 -9.08 -21.41 22.14
C PRO A 329 -9.95 -21.90 20.96
N ASN A 330 -10.67 -23.00 21.16
CA ASN A 330 -11.50 -23.63 20.13
C ASN A 330 -12.57 -22.67 19.57
N PRO A 331 -12.82 -22.65 18.23
CA PRO A 331 -13.79 -21.75 17.60
C PRO A 331 -15.25 -22.21 17.74
N LEU A 332 -16.18 -21.26 17.61
CA LEU A 332 -17.57 -21.57 17.27
C LEU A 332 -17.77 -21.72 15.75
N PHE A 333 -18.63 -22.66 15.35
CA PHE A 333 -18.79 -23.10 13.96
C PHE A 333 -19.63 -22.16 13.06
N LYS A 334 -20.34 -21.18 13.62
CA LYS A 334 -21.44 -20.46 12.92
C LYS A 334 -21.00 -19.60 11.74
N MET A 335 -19.78 -19.06 11.75
CA MET A 335 -19.37 -18.05 10.77
C MET A 335 -18.99 -18.61 9.39
N ILE A 336 -18.69 -19.91 9.30
CA ILE A 336 -18.25 -20.55 8.05
C ILE A 336 -19.41 -21.16 7.24
N GLU A 337 -20.56 -21.40 7.88
CA GLU A 337 -21.75 -22.00 7.27
C GLU A 337 -22.20 -21.32 5.97
N PRO A 338 -22.21 -19.97 5.84
CA PRO A 338 -22.65 -19.32 4.61
C PRO A 338 -21.80 -19.65 3.38
N TYR A 339 -20.57 -20.12 3.59
CA TYR A 339 -19.61 -20.44 2.53
C TYR A 339 -19.58 -21.93 2.20
N ARG A 340 -20.26 -22.80 2.95
CA ARG A 340 -20.29 -24.25 2.73
C ARG A 340 -21.31 -24.64 1.65
N LEU A 341 -20.93 -25.60 0.81
CA LEU A 341 -21.80 -26.14 -0.24
C LEU A 341 -22.72 -27.27 0.25
N HIS A 342 -22.32 -28.01 1.31
CA HIS A 342 -23.02 -29.20 1.84
C HIS A 342 -23.27 -30.26 0.76
N GLU A 343 -22.18 -30.76 0.18
CA GLU A 343 -22.20 -31.77 -0.87
C GLU A 343 -22.45 -33.17 -0.31
N SER A 344 -21.83 -33.49 0.83
CA SER A 344 -21.89 -34.83 1.42
C SER A 344 -23.30 -35.24 1.88
N CYS A 345 -24.21 -34.28 1.98
CA CYS A 345 -25.60 -34.48 2.39
C CYS A 345 -26.56 -34.59 1.19
N LYS A 346 -26.07 -34.57 -0.06
CA LYS A 346 -26.89 -34.51 -1.27
C LYS A 346 -26.46 -35.55 -2.30
N ASP A 347 -27.39 -35.92 -3.18
CA ASP A 347 -27.11 -36.82 -4.30
C ASP A 347 -26.07 -36.22 -5.27
N MET A 348 -25.30 -37.09 -5.92
CA MET A 348 -24.17 -36.72 -6.78
C MET A 348 -24.56 -35.75 -7.92
N THR A 349 -25.72 -35.96 -8.55
CA THR A 349 -26.25 -35.10 -9.63
C THR A 349 -26.67 -33.71 -9.12
N THR A 350 -27.25 -33.65 -7.92
CA THR A 350 -27.67 -32.40 -7.27
C THR A 350 -26.47 -31.62 -6.78
N ALA A 351 -25.44 -32.29 -6.26
CA ALA A 351 -24.19 -31.68 -5.85
C ALA A 351 -23.47 -31.03 -7.04
N GLU A 352 -23.39 -31.70 -8.18
CA GLU A 352 -22.80 -31.13 -9.40
C GLU A 352 -23.59 -29.93 -9.93
N LYS A 353 -24.92 -29.96 -9.87
CA LYS A 353 -25.75 -28.81 -10.26
C LYS A 353 -25.47 -27.60 -9.37
N LEU A 354 -25.37 -27.81 -8.06
CA LEU A 354 -25.08 -26.74 -7.10
C LEU A 354 -23.66 -26.18 -7.23
N LYS A 355 -22.68 -27.00 -7.62
CA LYS A 355 -21.33 -26.54 -7.98
C LYS A 355 -21.36 -25.57 -9.17
N ARG A 356 -22.18 -25.86 -10.18
CA ARG A 356 -22.33 -24.99 -11.36
C ARG A 356 -23.08 -23.70 -11.03
N GLU A 357 -24.12 -23.77 -10.21
CA GLU A 357 -24.92 -22.61 -9.82
C GLU A 357 -24.19 -21.69 -8.82
N THR A 358 -23.40 -22.26 -7.92
CA THR A 358 -22.68 -21.51 -6.86
C THR A 358 -21.22 -21.92 -6.77
N PRO A 359 -20.38 -21.55 -7.77
CA PRO A 359 -18.97 -21.97 -7.82
C PRO A 359 -18.13 -21.37 -6.69
N TRP A 360 -18.59 -20.29 -6.06
CA TRP A 360 -17.91 -19.61 -4.97
C TRP A 360 -18.04 -20.32 -3.61
N LYS A 361 -18.91 -21.32 -3.50
CA LYS A 361 -19.08 -22.09 -2.27
C LYS A 361 -18.01 -23.18 -2.16
N ILE A 362 -17.53 -23.38 -0.94
CA ILE A 362 -16.44 -24.30 -0.61
C ILE A 362 -17.01 -25.70 -0.44
N THR A 363 -16.32 -26.67 -1.05
CA THR A 363 -16.65 -28.10 -0.94
C THR A 363 -16.31 -28.62 0.46
N ASP A 364 -17.06 -29.62 0.95
CA ASP A 364 -16.82 -30.15 2.30
C ASP A 364 -15.45 -30.83 2.43
N ALA A 365 -14.98 -31.47 1.35
CA ALA A 365 -13.66 -32.10 1.28
C ALA A 365 -12.52 -31.08 1.39
N GLU A 366 -12.61 -29.96 0.65
CA GLU A 366 -11.63 -28.88 0.73
C GLU A 366 -11.60 -28.26 2.14
N LEU A 367 -12.77 -28.10 2.74
CA LEU A 367 -12.85 -27.51 4.06
C LEU A 367 -12.30 -28.44 5.16
N GLU A 368 -12.53 -29.75 5.06
CA GLU A 368 -11.95 -30.71 6.01
C GLU A 368 -10.42 -30.75 5.87
N ALA A 369 -9.89 -30.64 4.65
CA ALA A 369 -8.45 -30.56 4.41
C ALA A 369 -7.79 -29.32 5.05
N PHE A 370 -8.49 -28.17 5.09
CA PHE A 370 -7.99 -26.92 5.68
C PHE A 370 -8.76 -26.47 6.93
N LYS A 371 -9.25 -27.44 7.70
CA LYS A 371 -10.12 -27.21 8.86
C LYS A 371 -9.48 -26.29 9.89
N GLU A 372 -8.28 -26.63 10.36
CA GLU A 372 -7.57 -25.86 11.39
C GLU A 372 -7.29 -24.41 10.97
N LYS A 373 -6.87 -24.20 9.72
CA LYS A 373 -6.61 -22.86 9.18
C LYS A 373 -7.88 -22.05 9.09
N SER A 374 -8.95 -22.64 8.59
CA SER A 374 -10.25 -21.97 8.46
C SER A 374 -10.82 -21.59 9.82
N TYR A 375 -10.71 -22.50 10.79
CA TYR A 375 -11.12 -22.31 12.18
C TYR A 375 -10.34 -21.21 12.89
N ARG A 376 -9.02 -21.14 12.63
CA ARG A 376 -8.20 -20.04 13.12
C ARG A 376 -8.68 -18.69 12.60
N GLN A 377 -9.09 -18.58 11.34
CA GLN A 377 -9.59 -17.30 10.80
C GLN A 377 -10.94 -16.89 11.41
N VAL A 378 -11.84 -17.85 11.60
CA VAL A 378 -13.12 -17.59 12.28
C VAL A 378 -12.90 -17.13 13.72
N ARG A 379 -12.07 -17.86 14.48
CA ARG A 379 -11.76 -17.51 15.87
C ARG A 379 -11.10 -16.14 15.97
N LEU A 380 -10.17 -15.84 15.05
CA LEU A 380 -9.49 -14.56 15.02
C LEU A 380 -10.48 -13.40 14.79
N ASN A 381 -11.48 -13.58 13.94
CA ASN A 381 -12.51 -12.56 13.74
C ASN A 381 -13.38 -12.31 14.99
N GLU A 382 -13.71 -13.35 15.75
CA GLU A 382 -14.43 -13.20 17.03
C GLU A 382 -13.62 -12.35 18.00
N LEU A 383 -12.34 -12.68 18.16
CA LEU A 383 -11.42 -11.95 19.04
C LEU A 383 -11.20 -10.49 18.59
N LEU A 384 -11.13 -10.26 17.27
CA LEU A 384 -11.05 -8.92 16.68
C LEU A 384 -12.30 -8.09 16.99
N GLN A 385 -13.49 -8.70 16.93
CA GLN A 385 -14.75 -8.02 17.28
C GLN A 385 -14.85 -7.73 18.78
N GLU A 386 -14.37 -8.63 19.64
CA GLU A 386 -14.36 -8.44 21.09
C GLU A 386 -13.44 -7.28 21.51
N HIS A 387 -12.21 -7.22 20.97
CA HIS A 387 -11.17 -6.31 21.48
C HIS A 387 -10.99 -5.04 20.66
N SER A 388 -11.32 -5.06 19.37
CA SER A 388 -10.90 -4.04 18.39
C SER A 388 -12.04 -3.36 17.63
N ARG A 389 -13.31 -3.60 18.02
CA ARG A 389 -14.49 -2.97 17.37
C ARG A 389 -14.52 -1.44 17.44
N ALA A 390 -13.94 -0.85 18.48
CA ALA A 390 -13.87 0.60 18.69
C ALA A 390 -12.60 1.25 18.13
N ALA A 391 -11.70 0.49 17.50
CA ALA A 391 -10.44 1.01 16.97
C ALA A 391 -10.65 1.88 15.73
N ASN A 392 -9.76 2.85 15.50
CA ASN A 392 -9.76 3.67 14.27
C ASN A 392 -9.17 2.92 13.08
N LEU A 393 -8.23 2.02 13.34
CA LEU A 393 -7.54 1.21 12.34
C LEU A 393 -7.07 -0.07 13.02
N ILE A 394 -7.33 -1.20 12.37
CA ILE A 394 -6.78 -2.50 12.75
C ILE A 394 -5.69 -2.84 11.75
N VAL A 395 -4.52 -3.24 12.22
CA VAL A 395 -3.44 -3.75 11.38
C VAL A 395 -3.19 -5.21 11.73
N LEU A 396 -3.30 -6.09 10.75
CA LEU A 396 -3.39 -7.55 10.92
C LEU A 396 -2.35 -8.22 10.02
N SER A 397 -1.67 -9.26 10.51
CA SER A 397 -0.86 -10.12 9.63
C SER A 397 -1.75 -10.85 8.61
N LEU A 398 -1.48 -10.69 7.31
CA LEU A 398 -2.21 -11.36 6.23
C LEU A 398 -1.97 -12.89 6.29
N PRO A 399 -3.01 -13.74 6.30
CA PRO A 399 -2.83 -15.18 6.17
C PRO A 399 -2.33 -15.53 4.78
N VAL A 400 -1.38 -16.46 4.68
CA VAL A 400 -0.83 -16.91 3.38
C VAL A 400 -1.42 -18.27 3.00
N ALA A 401 -2.05 -18.34 1.84
CA ALA A 401 -2.40 -19.59 1.18
C ALA A 401 -1.27 -20.03 0.23
N ARG A 402 -0.99 -21.33 0.17
CA ARG A 402 -0.05 -21.88 -0.82
C ARG A 402 -0.79 -22.03 -2.15
N LYS A 403 -0.21 -21.48 -3.22
CA LYS A 403 -0.72 -21.58 -4.59
C LYS A 403 -0.90 -23.05 -4.98
N GLY A 404 -2.04 -23.39 -5.56
CA GLY A 404 -2.38 -24.75 -5.99
C GLY A 404 -2.82 -25.71 -4.88
N ALA A 405 -2.52 -25.42 -3.61
CA ALA A 405 -2.99 -26.24 -2.49
C ALA A 405 -4.37 -25.80 -1.98
N VAL A 406 -4.65 -24.50 -2.02
CA VAL A 406 -5.90 -23.89 -1.53
C VAL A 406 -6.63 -23.27 -2.73
N SER A 407 -7.95 -23.45 -2.83
CA SER A 407 -8.75 -22.78 -3.87
C SER A 407 -8.77 -21.26 -3.66
N ASP A 408 -8.81 -20.52 -4.76
CA ASP A 408 -8.90 -19.06 -4.76
C ASP A 408 -10.14 -18.57 -3.99
N TYR A 409 -11.26 -19.30 -4.09
CA TYR A 409 -12.50 -18.99 -3.37
C TYR A 409 -12.37 -19.21 -1.86
N LEU A 410 -11.71 -20.28 -1.42
CA LEU A 410 -11.46 -20.54 -0.01
C LEU A 410 -10.56 -19.45 0.58
N TYR A 411 -9.53 -19.04 -0.14
CA TYR A 411 -8.66 -17.95 0.29
C TYR A 411 -9.41 -16.61 0.38
N MET A 412 -10.24 -16.27 -0.61
CA MET A 412 -11.08 -15.07 -0.56
C MET A 412 -12.09 -15.12 0.60
N ALA A 413 -12.66 -16.28 0.89
CA ALA A 413 -13.54 -16.47 2.03
C ALA A 413 -12.82 -16.21 3.36
N TRP A 414 -11.57 -16.68 3.53
CA TRP A 414 -10.76 -16.37 4.71
C TRP A 414 -10.54 -14.87 4.89
N LEU A 415 -10.20 -14.16 3.82
CA LEU A 415 -9.97 -12.71 3.87
C LEU A 415 -11.27 -11.94 4.20
N GLU A 416 -12.41 -12.38 3.67
CA GLU A 416 -13.70 -11.78 4.01
C GLU A 416 -14.09 -12.06 5.48
N ILE A 417 -13.93 -13.30 5.95
CA ILE A 417 -14.20 -13.71 7.34
C ILE A 417 -13.42 -12.84 8.32
N LEU A 418 -12.14 -12.60 8.06
CA LEU A 418 -11.26 -11.80 8.92
C LEU A 418 -11.57 -10.30 8.96
N SER A 419 -12.32 -9.82 7.98
CA SER A 419 -12.59 -8.39 7.80
C SER A 419 -14.06 -8.03 8.05
N LYS A 420 -14.88 -9.03 8.40
CA LYS A 420 -16.32 -8.89 8.58
C LYS A 420 -16.65 -8.15 9.88
N ASN A 421 -17.50 -7.11 9.78
CA ASN A 421 -18.02 -6.32 10.89
C ASN A 421 -16.97 -5.58 11.72
N LEU A 422 -15.80 -5.29 11.13
CA LEU A 422 -14.71 -4.56 11.77
C LEU A 422 -14.55 -3.16 11.17
N PRO A 423 -13.94 -2.20 11.90
CA PRO A 423 -13.46 -0.92 11.34
C PRO A 423 -12.43 -1.15 10.22
N PRO A 424 -11.87 -0.10 9.58
CA PRO A 424 -10.83 -0.25 8.56
C PRO A 424 -9.70 -1.22 8.98
N VAL A 425 -9.50 -2.30 8.22
CA VAL A 425 -8.52 -3.37 8.51
C VAL A 425 -7.41 -3.38 7.47
N LEU A 426 -6.20 -3.01 7.84
CA LEU A 426 -5.02 -3.16 7.00
C LEU A 426 -4.37 -4.53 7.22
N MET A 427 -4.40 -5.40 6.21
CA MET A 427 -3.67 -6.67 6.25
C MET A 427 -2.25 -6.49 5.70
N VAL A 428 -1.24 -6.93 6.42
CA VAL A 428 0.16 -6.71 6.06
C VAL A 428 0.89 -8.03 6.02
N ARG A 429 1.72 -8.22 5.01
CA ARG A 429 2.72 -9.29 5.00
C ARG A 429 4.07 -8.72 4.61
N GLY A 430 5.06 -8.91 5.47
CA GLY A 430 6.45 -8.62 5.14
C GLY A 430 7.14 -9.84 4.56
N ASN A 431 8.26 -9.61 3.88
CA ASN A 431 9.13 -10.63 3.29
C ASN A 431 10.10 -11.29 4.27
N HIS A 432 9.76 -11.28 5.57
CA HIS A 432 10.60 -11.79 6.65
C HIS A 432 11.98 -11.14 6.82
N LYS A 433 12.34 -10.11 6.02
CA LYS A 433 13.52 -9.30 6.27
C LYS A 433 13.24 -8.31 7.39
N ASN A 434 14.18 -8.18 8.32
CA ASN A 434 14.08 -7.27 9.45
C ASN A 434 14.02 -5.81 8.98
N VAL A 435 12.86 -5.16 9.19
CA VAL A 435 12.66 -3.74 8.87
C VAL A 435 12.67 -2.83 10.09
N LEU A 436 12.59 -3.38 11.30
CA LEU A 436 12.47 -2.61 12.54
C LEU A 436 13.76 -1.89 12.99
N THR A 437 14.92 -2.25 12.46
CA THR A 437 16.20 -1.58 12.76
C THR A 437 16.27 -0.11 12.33
N PHE A 438 15.26 0.40 11.61
CA PHE A 438 15.20 1.77 11.10
C PHE A 438 15.07 2.85 12.20
N TYR A 439 14.50 2.53 13.37
CA TYR A 439 14.13 3.53 14.38
C TYR A 439 14.99 3.52 15.67
N SER A 440 16.08 2.75 15.68
CA SER A 440 17.10 2.78 16.75
C SER A 440 18.16 3.85 16.58
#